data_AF-A0A9Q1AYP8-F1
#
_entry.id   AF-A0A9Q1AYP8-F1
#
_cell.length_a   1.000
_cell.length_b   1.000
_cell.length_c   1.000
_cell.angle_alpha   90.00
_cell.angle_beta   90.00
_cell.angle_gamma   90.00
#
_symmetry.space_group_name_H-M   'P 1'
#
loop_
_entity.id
_entity.type
_entity.pdbx_description
1 polymer ?
#
loop_
_entity_poly.entity_id
_entity_poly.type
_entity_poly.pdbx_seq_one_letter_code
_entity_poly.pdbx_strand_id
1 'polypeptide(L)'
;MSAVAHRVNMLKQEMDATRQALEAQRFEREQQGDYLNDEGQIIIDEEEFLLIMKLKDLRKQYRADYNEMRGLQSEVHYCQHLVDQCRNRLIAEFEIWYNESFLIPEEVQEALRPGGTIRLGMIPINRVLTLDEDDQERFDRMQQEVLPFCPDSVSFYNAKAKVDRKHKYSRAMSALEQMRKKPGSVQAAVKNKPPSVLDVI
;
A
#
# COMPACT_ATOMS: atom_id res chain seq x y z
N MET A 1 -16.26 -2.18 -12.59
CA MET A 1 -17.69 -2.20 -12.21
C MET A 1 -18.04 -3.64 -11.85
N SER A 2 -18.63 -3.91 -10.68
CA SER A 2 -18.95 -5.30 -10.30
C SER A 2 -20.00 -5.89 -11.26
N ALA A 3 -19.98 -7.20 -11.44
CA ALA A 3 -20.95 -7.90 -12.29
C ALA A 3 -22.41 -7.56 -11.90
N VAL A 4 -22.68 -7.44 -10.60
CA VAL A 4 -24.00 -7.07 -10.05
C VAL A 4 -24.39 -5.63 -10.45
N ALA A 5 -23.46 -4.68 -10.36
CA ALA A 5 -23.72 -3.29 -10.75
C ALA A 5 -24.05 -3.17 -12.25
N HIS A 6 -23.39 -3.95 -13.10
CA HIS A 6 -23.72 -4.01 -14.52
C HIS A 6 -25.13 -4.58 -14.75
N ARG A 7 -25.50 -5.68 -14.08
CA ARG A 7 -26.86 -6.26 -14.16
C ARG A 7 -27.94 -5.27 -13.73
N VAL A 8 -27.74 -4.54 -12.62
CA VAL A 8 -28.69 -3.50 -12.16
C VAL A 8 -28.89 -2.42 -13.22
N ASN A 9 -27.82 -1.97 -13.87
CA ASN A 9 -27.91 -0.98 -14.95
C ASN A 9 -28.65 -1.52 -16.18
N MET A 10 -28.36 -2.76 -16.57
CA MET A 10 -29.07 -3.42 -17.69
C MET A 10 -30.56 -3.59 -17.38
N LEU A 11 -30.92 -4.05 -16.18
CA LEU A 11 -32.32 -4.17 -15.74
C LEU A 11 -33.03 -2.83 -15.74
N LYS A 12 -32.35 -1.74 -15.36
CA LYS A 12 -32.92 -0.39 -15.42
C LYS A 12 -33.23 0.03 -16.85
N GLN A 13 -32.29 -0.18 -17.77
CA GLN A 13 -32.51 0.10 -19.19
C GLN A 13 -33.66 -0.74 -19.77
N GLU A 14 -33.71 -2.02 -19.43
CA GLU A 14 -34.77 -2.91 -19.91
C GLU A 14 -36.15 -2.56 -19.32
N MET A 15 -36.20 -2.14 -18.05
CA MET A 15 -37.42 -1.62 -17.44
C MET A 15 -37.91 -0.36 -18.14
N ASP A 16 -37.01 0.57 -18.47
CA ASP A 16 -37.37 1.82 -19.14
C ASP A 16 -37.85 1.55 -20.58
N ALA A 17 -37.19 0.64 -21.32
CA ALA A 17 -37.65 0.20 -22.63
C ALA A 17 -39.03 -0.49 -22.57
N THR A 18 -39.24 -1.37 -21.59
CA THR A 18 -40.53 -2.07 -21.41
C THR A 18 -41.65 -1.09 -21.02
N ARG A 19 -41.35 -0.04 -20.25
CA ARG A 19 -42.30 1.04 -19.93
C ARG A 19 -42.69 1.83 -21.18
N GLN A 20 -41.71 2.20 -22.00
CA GLN A 20 -41.98 2.93 -23.25
C GLN A 20 -42.84 2.10 -24.21
N ALA A 21 -42.57 0.80 -24.35
CA ALA A 21 -43.41 -0.09 -25.15
C ALA A 21 -44.83 -0.20 -24.60
N LEU A 22 -44.99 -0.28 -23.28
CA LEU A 22 -46.31 -0.32 -22.64
C LEU A 22 -47.09 0.98 -22.80
N GLU A 23 -46.40 2.14 -22.73
CA GLU A 23 -47.00 3.44 -22.98
C GLU A 23 -47.45 3.59 -24.44
N ALA A 24 -46.67 3.09 -25.39
CA ALA A 24 -47.06 3.07 -26.81
C ALA A 24 -48.33 2.22 -27.04
N GLN A 25 -48.37 1.00 -26.49
CA GLN A 25 -49.55 0.12 -26.53
C GLN A 25 -50.80 0.79 -25.95
N ARG A 26 -50.67 1.44 -24.80
CA ARG A 26 -51.78 2.19 -24.17
C ARG A 26 -52.25 3.35 -25.05
N PHE A 27 -51.33 4.09 -25.63
CA PHE A 27 -51.65 5.22 -26.50
C PHE A 27 -52.34 4.77 -27.80
N GLU A 28 -51.91 3.65 -28.39
CA GLU A 28 -52.57 3.06 -29.56
C GLU A 28 -54.01 2.62 -29.22
N ARG A 29 -54.21 1.97 -28.07
CA ARG A 29 -55.55 1.60 -27.60
C ARG A 29 -56.44 2.82 -27.38
N GLU A 30 -55.94 3.87 -26.73
CA GLU A 30 -56.69 5.12 -26.52
C GLU A 30 -57.12 5.77 -27.85
N GLN A 31 -56.30 5.68 -28.90
CA GLN A 31 -56.65 6.18 -30.24
C GLN A 31 -57.69 5.31 -30.95
N GLN A 32 -57.65 3.99 -30.75
CA GLN A 32 -58.58 3.03 -31.36
C GLN A 32 -59.92 2.95 -30.60
N GLY A 33 -59.94 3.40 -29.34
CA GLY A 33 -61.07 3.33 -28.42
C GLY A 33 -60.94 2.15 -27.47
N ASP A 34 -61.27 2.38 -26.19
CA ASP A 34 -61.19 1.34 -25.17
C ASP A 34 -62.32 0.32 -25.30
N TYR A 35 -61.96 -0.96 -25.22
CA TYR A 35 -62.92 -2.05 -25.08
C TYR A 35 -63.22 -2.28 -23.60
N LEU A 36 -64.49 -2.30 -23.24
CA LEU A 36 -64.94 -2.53 -21.86
C LEU A 36 -65.56 -3.93 -21.73
N ASN A 37 -65.32 -4.60 -20.61
CA ASN A 37 -66.05 -5.81 -20.25
C ASN A 37 -67.43 -5.48 -19.63
N ASP A 38 -68.21 -6.52 -19.32
CA ASP A 38 -69.55 -6.37 -18.71
C ASP A 38 -69.55 -5.65 -17.34
N GLU A 39 -68.38 -5.54 -16.71
CA GLU A 39 -68.15 -4.84 -15.45
C GLU A 39 -67.64 -3.40 -15.64
N GLY A 40 -67.47 -2.95 -16.89
CA GLY A 40 -66.95 -1.62 -17.23
C GLY A 40 -65.43 -1.46 -17.10
N GLN A 41 -64.67 -2.56 -17.03
CA GLN A 41 -63.20 -2.55 -16.97
C GLN A 41 -62.60 -2.61 -18.37
N ILE A 42 -61.48 -1.92 -18.57
CA ILE A 42 -60.72 -1.93 -19.83
C ILE A 42 -60.16 -3.34 -20.07
N ILE A 43 -60.48 -3.89 -21.23
CA ILE A 43 -59.91 -5.13 -21.74
C ILE A 43 -58.60 -4.79 -22.43
N ILE A 44 -57.51 -5.35 -21.93
CA ILE A 44 -56.17 -5.26 -22.53
C ILE A 44 -55.90 -6.51 -23.38
N ASP A 45 -55.07 -6.36 -24.41
CA ASP A 45 -54.67 -7.48 -25.24
C ASP A 45 -53.58 -8.35 -24.58
N GLU A 46 -53.24 -9.45 -25.23
CA GLU A 46 -52.21 -10.37 -24.75
C GLU A 46 -50.83 -9.71 -24.69
N GLU A 47 -50.50 -8.86 -25.66
CA GLU A 47 -49.19 -8.21 -25.75
C GLU A 47 -48.98 -7.20 -24.61
N GLU A 48 -49.96 -6.34 -24.33
CA GLU A 48 -49.95 -5.41 -23.21
C GLU A 48 -49.88 -6.16 -21.87
N PHE A 49 -50.62 -7.25 -21.73
CA PHE A 49 -50.55 -8.10 -20.54
C PHE A 49 -49.14 -8.70 -20.33
N LEU A 50 -48.51 -9.21 -21.39
CA LEU A 50 -47.15 -9.74 -21.33
C LEU A 50 -46.13 -8.66 -20.96
N LEU A 51 -46.27 -7.43 -21.48
CA LEU A 51 -45.43 -6.30 -21.10
C LEU A 51 -45.59 -5.94 -19.61
N ILE A 52 -46.82 -5.97 -19.08
CA ILE A 52 -47.08 -5.75 -17.65
C ILE A 52 -46.42 -6.83 -16.79
N MET A 53 -46.54 -8.10 -17.18
CA MET A 53 -45.90 -9.22 -16.48
C MET A 53 -44.38 -9.09 -16.52
N LYS A 54 -43.80 -8.83 -17.69
CA LYS A 54 -42.36 -8.58 -17.85
C LYS A 54 -41.89 -7.46 -16.94
N LEU A 55 -42.61 -6.34 -16.90
CA LEU A 55 -42.25 -5.20 -16.05
C LEU A 55 -42.31 -5.54 -14.56
N LYS A 56 -43.27 -6.37 -14.13
CA LYS A 56 -43.38 -6.84 -12.75
C LYS A 56 -42.18 -7.71 -12.36
N ASP A 57 -41.78 -8.63 -13.23
CA ASP A 57 -40.63 -9.51 -13.01
C ASP A 57 -39.31 -8.74 -13.01
N LEU A 58 -39.12 -7.82 -13.96
CA LEU A 58 -37.96 -6.93 -13.99
C LEU A 58 -37.84 -6.09 -12.71
N ARG A 59 -38.96 -5.56 -12.18
CA ARG A 59 -38.96 -4.84 -10.89
C ARG A 59 -38.58 -5.73 -9.72
N LYS A 60 -39.01 -7.00 -9.73
CA LYS A 60 -38.64 -7.97 -8.70
C LYS A 60 -37.15 -8.27 -8.76
N GLN A 61 -36.62 -8.56 -9.96
CA GLN A 61 -35.20 -8.84 -10.16
C GLN A 61 -34.33 -7.63 -9.82
N TYR A 62 -34.71 -6.43 -10.27
CA TYR A 62 -34.00 -5.20 -9.95
C TYR A 62 -33.86 -5.00 -8.43
N ARG A 63 -34.93 -5.20 -7.66
CA ARG A 63 -34.88 -5.07 -6.20
C ARG A 63 -33.93 -6.09 -5.56
N ALA A 64 -33.93 -7.32 -6.04
CA ALA A 64 -33.02 -8.36 -5.54
C ALA A 64 -31.55 -7.99 -5.82
N ASP A 65 -31.21 -7.72 -7.08
CA ASP A 65 -29.84 -7.39 -7.50
C ASP A 65 -29.35 -6.08 -6.88
N TYR A 66 -30.23 -5.07 -6.72
CA TYR A 66 -29.87 -3.81 -6.07
C TYR A 66 -29.56 -4.00 -4.58
N ASN A 67 -30.33 -4.84 -3.88
CA ASN A 67 -30.08 -5.16 -2.48
C ASN A 67 -28.78 -5.97 -2.32
N GLU A 68 -28.51 -6.93 -3.21
CA GLU A 68 -27.25 -7.67 -3.26
C GLU A 68 -26.07 -6.71 -3.47
N MET A 69 -26.16 -5.82 -4.46
CA MET A 69 -25.13 -4.81 -4.74
C MET A 69 -24.86 -3.92 -3.51
N ARG A 70 -25.91 -3.46 -2.84
CA ARG A 70 -25.79 -2.66 -1.61
C ARG A 70 -25.12 -3.47 -0.49
N GLY A 71 -25.49 -4.73 -0.32
CA GLY A 71 -24.87 -5.64 0.66
C GLY A 71 -23.37 -5.76 0.42
N LEU A 72 -22.97 -6.09 -0.81
CA LEU A 72 -21.56 -6.17 -1.19
C LEU A 72 -20.79 -4.86 -0.98
N GLN A 73 -21.41 -3.71 -1.28
CA GLN A 73 -20.80 -2.40 -1.01
C GLN A 73 -20.56 -2.17 0.49
N SER A 74 -21.50 -2.58 1.34
CA SER A 74 -21.36 -2.48 2.79
C SER A 74 -20.26 -3.39 3.33
N GLU A 75 -20.12 -4.60 2.78
CA GLU A 75 -19.05 -5.54 3.12
C GLU A 75 -17.67 -5.00 2.73
N VAL A 76 -17.55 -4.45 1.52
CA VAL A 76 -16.31 -3.80 1.06
C VAL A 76 -15.92 -2.65 2.01
N HIS A 77 -16.89 -1.81 2.39
CA HIS A 77 -16.64 -0.71 3.30
C HIS A 77 -16.22 -1.19 4.70
N TYR A 78 -16.86 -2.25 5.20
CA TYR A 78 -16.50 -2.88 6.46
C TYR A 78 -15.08 -3.45 6.44
N CYS A 79 -14.71 -4.20 5.39
CA CYS A 79 -13.36 -4.72 5.22
C CYS A 79 -12.32 -3.59 5.15
N GLN A 80 -12.63 -2.49 4.46
CA GLN A 80 -11.76 -1.31 4.42
C GLN A 80 -11.55 -0.73 5.82
N HIS A 81 -12.61 -0.61 6.62
CA HIS A 81 -12.51 -0.14 8.00
C HIS A 81 -11.62 -1.04 8.87
N LEU A 82 -11.72 -2.36 8.71
CA LEU A 82 -10.85 -3.30 9.41
C LEU A 82 -9.38 -3.14 9.03
N VAL A 83 -9.10 -2.96 7.74
CA VAL A 83 -7.73 -2.70 7.24
C VAL A 83 -7.17 -1.43 7.85
N ASP A 84 -7.95 -0.35 7.86
CA ASP A 84 -7.54 0.94 8.42
C ASP A 84 -7.32 0.85 9.94
N GLN A 85 -8.16 0.08 10.66
CA GLN A 85 -7.96 -0.19 12.08
C GLN A 85 -6.65 -0.92 12.35
N CYS A 86 -6.36 -1.99 11.60
CA CYS A 86 -5.09 -2.72 11.74
C CYS A 86 -3.89 -1.83 11.44
N ARG A 87 -3.98 -1.00 10.39
CA ARG A 87 -2.93 -0.05 10.03
C ARG A 87 -2.67 0.97 11.14
N ASN A 88 -3.72 1.59 11.66
CA ASN A 88 -3.61 2.57 12.73
C ASN A 88 -3.04 1.95 14.02
N ARG A 89 -3.48 0.72 14.35
CA ARG A 89 -2.93 -0.02 15.47
C ARG A 89 -1.43 -0.30 15.31
N LEU A 90 -1.01 -0.75 14.13
CA LEU A 90 0.41 -1.01 13.84
C LEU A 90 1.25 0.26 14.00
N ILE A 91 0.77 1.39 13.48
CA ILE A 91 1.45 2.68 13.60
C ILE A 91 1.56 3.08 15.08
N ALA A 92 0.46 3.00 15.84
CA ALA A 92 0.47 3.34 17.26
C ALA A 92 1.39 2.44 18.09
N GLU A 93 1.35 1.12 17.87
CA GLU A 93 2.25 0.18 18.55
C GLU A 93 3.72 0.43 18.17
N PHE A 94 3.99 0.78 16.91
CA PHE A 94 5.33 1.15 16.47
C PHE A 94 5.82 2.45 17.13
N GLU A 95 4.98 3.50 17.17
CA GLU A 95 5.32 4.77 17.82
C GLU A 95 5.65 4.56 19.29
N ILE A 96 4.84 3.76 20.00
CA ILE A 96 5.09 3.40 21.40
C ILE A 96 6.44 2.70 21.53
N TRP A 97 6.65 1.63 20.77
CA TRP A 97 7.91 0.85 20.82
C TRP A 97 9.14 1.69 20.47
N TYR A 98 9.03 2.54 19.45
CA TYR A 98 10.12 3.42 19.02
C TYR A 98 10.47 4.43 20.09
N ASN A 99 9.46 5.07 20.69
CA ASN A 99 9.65 6.02 21.77
C ASN A 99 10.31 5.35 22.99
N GLU A 100 9.88 4.14 23.35
CA GLU A 100 10.48 3.38 24.46
C GLU A 100 11.91 2.90 24.18
N SER A 101 12.23 2.58 22.92
CA SER A 101 13.51 1.96 22.54
C SER A 101 14.59 2.97 22.19
N PHE A 102 14.23 4.12 21.62
CA PHE A 102 15.20 5.06 21.01
C PHE A 102 15.07 6.51 21.49
N LEU A 103 13.95 6.93 22.09
CA LEU A 103 13.85 8.28 22.64
C LEU A 103 14.32 8.26 24.10
N ILE A 104 15.47 8.88 24.33
CA ILE A 104 15.92 9.21 25.68
C ILE A 104 15.07 10.39 26.15
N PRO A 105 14.30 10.26 27.26
CA PRO A 105 13.53 11.38 27.80
C PRO A 105 14.41 12.61 28.02
N GLU A 106 13.88 13.80 27.75
CA GLU A 106 14.65 15.04 27.77
C GLU A 106 15.27 15.31 29.16
N GLU A 107 14.61 14.88 30.24
CA GLU A 107 15.17 14.98 31.60
C GLU A 107 16.42 14.11 31.80
N VAL A 108 16.48 12.95 31.14
CA VAL A 108 17.64 12.06 31.15
C VAL A 108 18.75 12.63 30.27
N GLN A 109 18.42 13.25 29.14
CA GLN A 109 19.38 13.98 28.31
C GLN A 109 20.00 15.16 29.08
N GLU A 110 19.19 15.94 29.82
CA GLU A 110 19.68 17.04 30.66
C GLU A 110 20.57 16.56 31.80
N ALA A 111 20.23 15.43 32.43
CA ALA A 111 21.04 14.84 33.49
C ALA A 111 22.37 14.23 32.99
N LEU A 112 22.46 13.87 31.70
CA LEU A 112 23.66 13.35 31.02
C LEU A 112 24.57 14.45 30.44
N ARG A 113 24.10 15.71 30.36
CA ARG A 113 24.92 16.84 29.88
C ARG A 113 26.16 17.05 30.77
N PRO A 114 27.27 17.60 30.24
CA PRO A 114 28.46 17.91 31.04
C PRO A 114 28.10 18.87 32.19
N GLY A 115 28.18 18.40 33.43
CA GLY A 115 27.74 19.13 34.64
C GLY A 115 26.41 18.68 35.25
N GLY A 116 25.72 17.72 34.62
CA GLY A 116 24.51 17.08 35.14
C GLY A 116 24.78 16.10 36.29
N THR A 117 23.71 15.68 36.96
CA THR A 117 23.76 14.88 38.20
C THR A 117 24.17 13.41 37.95
N ILE A 118 24.07 12.90 36.72
CA ILE A 118 24.30 11.49 36.39
C ILE A 118 25.66 11.31 35.69
N ARG A 119 26.51 10.45 36.26
CA ARG A 119 27.84 10.14 35.71
C ARG A 119 27.75 9.02 34.69
N LEU A 120 28.50 9.12 33.60
CA LEU A 120 28.59 8.09 32.56
C LEU A 120 28.98 6.74 33.21
N GLY A 121 28.10 5.73 33.12
CA GLY A 121 28.25 4.42 33.79
C GLY A 121 27.18 4.08 34.84
N MET A 122 26.30 5.02 35.21
CA MET A 122 25.20 4.77 36.17
C MET A 122 23.88 4.30 35.51
N ILE A 123 23.78 4.30 34.17
CA ILE A 123 22.63 3.83 33.40
C ILE A 123 23.10 2.74 32.43
N PRO A 124 22.34 1.64 32.20
CA PRO A 124 22.66 0.64 31.18
C PRO A 124 22.89 1.30 29.81
N ILE A 125 24.03 1.00 29.20
CA ILE A 125 24.52 1.57 27.93
C ILE A 125 23.46 1.50 26.81
N ASN A 126 22.64 0.44 26.79
CA ASN A 126 21.55 0.26 25.82
C ASN A 126 20.50 1.38 25.82
N ARG A 127 20.42 2.20 26.88
CA ARG A 127 19.50 3.36 26.98
C ARG A 127 20.17 4.72 26.72
N VAL A 128 21.50 4.76 26.63
CA VAL A 128 22.28 6.01 26.46
C VAL A 128 22.83 6.13 25.04
N LEU A 129 22.99 4.99 24.35
CA LEU A 129 23.39 4.97 22.96
C LEU A 129 22.18 5.27 22.07
N THR A 130 22.06 6.54 21.67
CA THR A 130 21.84 6.81 20.25
C THR A 130 22.73 5.84 19.48
N LEU A 131 22.12 5.02 18.62
CA LEU A 131 22.76 4.00 17.75
C LEU A 131 24.28 4.21 17.70
N ASP A 132 25.06 3.29 18.28
CA ASP A 132 26.54 3.35 18.30
C ASP A 132 27.03 4.01 17.00
N GLU A 133 27.70 5.16 17.11
CA GLU A 133 28.24 5.88 15.96
C GLU A 133 28.90 4.87 15.03
N ASP A 134 28.46 4.84 13.77
CA ASP A 134 28.99 3.82 12.86
C ASP A 134 30.51 4.01 12.74
N ASP A 135 31.24 2.92 12.47
CA ASP A 135 32.70 2.95 12.44
C ASP A 135 33.24 4.03 11.46
N GLN A 136 32.44 4.41 10.46
CA GLN A 136 32.76 5.44 9.49
C GLN A 136 32.65 6.84 10.11
N GLU A 137 31.60 7.12 10.88
CA GLU A 137 31.33 8.37 11.58
C GLU A 137 32.35 8.60 12.69
N ARG A 138 32.72 7.54 13.43
CA ARG A 138 33.80 7.58 14.42
C ARG A 138 35.16 7.89 13.78
N PHE A 139 35.46 7.28 12.63
CA PHE A 139 36.71 7.54 11.91
C PHE A 139 36.78 8.98 11.39
N ASP A 140 35.70 9.49 10.80
CA ASP A 140 35.67 10.85 10.24
C ASP A 140 35.80 11.91 11.37
N ARG A 141 35.19 11.70 12.54
CA ARG A 141 35.40 12.56 13.73
C ARG A 141 36.86 12.58 14.19
N MET A 142 37.48 11.40 14.33
CA MET A 142 38.88 11.29 14.70
C MET A 142 39.78 11.98 13.67
N GLN A 143 39.50 11.83 12.37
CA GLN A 143 40.24 12.57 11.34
C GLN A 143 40.12 14.07 11.55
N GLN A 144 38.94 14.57 11.91
CA GLN A 144 38.66 15.99 12.10
C GLN A 144 39.34 16.59 13.32
N GLU A 145 39.46 15.84 14.44
CA GLU A 145 40.22 16.27 15.63
C GLU A 145 41.73 16.33 15.39
N VAL A 146 42.25 15.48 14.50
CA VAL A 146 43.68 15.44 14.14
C VAL A 146 44.06 16.52 13.11
N LEU A 147 43.07 17.19 12.51
CA LEU A 147 43.34 18.31 11.59
C LEU A 147 43.99 19.49 12.34
N PRO A 148 44.92 20.21 11.71
CA PRO A 148 45.49 21.42 12.30
C PRO A 148 44.40 22.41 12.71
N PHE A 149 44.54 23.06 13.86
CA PHE A 149 43.57 23.99 14.48
C PHE A 149 43.27 25.28 13.66
N CYS A 150 43.55 25.32 12.36
CA CYS A 150 43.15 26.40 11.47
C CYS A 150 41.83 26.02 10.76
N PRO A 151 40.69 26.66 11.12
CA PRO A 151 39.38 26.36 10.55
C PRO A 151 39.35 26.44 9.01
N ASP A 152 40.12 27.35 8.43
CA ASP A 152 40.21 27.56 6.98
C ASP A 152 40.88 26.40 6.22
N SER A 153 41.65 25.56 6.93
CA SER A 153 42.38 24.43 6.32
C SER A 153 41.55 23.16 6.17
N VAL A 154 40.42 23.05 6.88
CA VAL A 154 39.56 21.85 6.92
C VAL A 154 39.05 21.46 5.52
N SER A 155 38.62 22.46 4.75
CA SER A 155 38.14 22.26 3.37
C SER A 155 39.20 21.65 2.46
N PHE A 156 40.46 22.08 2.59
CA PHE A 156 41.58 21.54 1.81
C PHE A 156 41.86 20.08 2.15
N TYR A 157 41.94 19.73 3.44
CA TYR A 157 42.18 18.35 3.87
C TYR A 157 41.02 17.42 3.50
N ASN A 158 39.77 17.87 3.60
CA ASN A 158 38.60 17.12 3.17
C ASN A 158 38.61 16.88 1.66
N ALA A 159 38.94 17.89 0.86
CA ALA A 159 39.07 17.75 -0.59
C ALA A 159 40.19 16.77 -0.95
N LYS A 160 41.36 16.89 -0.30
CA LYS A 160 42.49 15.98 -0.49
C LYS A 160 42.12 14.52 -0.16
N ALA A 161 41.48 14.29 0.99
CA ALA A 161 41.05 12.94 1.38
C ALA A 161 40.06 12.34 0.37
N LYS A 162 39.09 13.12 -0.12
CA LYS A 162 38.16 12.68 -1.19
C LYS A 162 38.90 12.30 -2.48
N VAL A 163 39.86 13.13 -2.88
CA VAL A 163 40.69 12.89 -4.07
C VAL A 163 41.51 11.62 -3.88
N ASP A 164 42.17 11.44 -2.74
CA ASP A 164 42.98 10.24 -2.43
C ASP A 164 42.12 8.97 -2.41
N ARG A 165 40.91 9.02 -1.81
CA ARG A 165 39.93 7.92 -1.81
C ARG A 165 39.56 7.55 -3.26
N LYS A 166 39.25 8.54 -4.10
CA LYS A 166 38.93 8.32 -5.53
C LYS A 166 40.09 7.69 -6.30
N HIS A 167 41.32 8.16 -6.10
CA HIS A 167 42.51 7.61 -6.75
C HIS A 167 42.78 6.17 -6.31
N LYS A 168 42.70 5.87 -5.01
CA LYS A 168 42.85 4.51 -4.48
C LYS A 168 41.80 3.56 -5.06
N TYR A 169 40.54 3.99 -5.09
CA TYR A 169 39.45 3.19 -5.68
C TYR A 169 39.67 2.95 -7.17
N SER A 170 39.98 3.99 -7.94
CA SER A 170 40.26 3.88 -9.37
C SER A 170 41.45 2.95 -9.66
N ARG A 171 42.51 3.04 -8.84
CA ARG A 171 43.68 2.15 -8.94
C ARG A 171 43.32 0.70 -8.62
N ALA A 172 42.53 0.45 -7.58
CA ALA A 172 42.07 -0.89 -7.21
C ALA A 172 41.17 -1.49 -8.30
N MET A 173 40.26 -0.71 -8.86
CA MET A 173 39.40 -1.14 -9.98
C MET A 173 40.18 -1.43 -11.25
N SER A 174 41.16 -0.58 -11.59
CA SER A 174 42.05 -0.83 -12.73
C SER A 174 42.87 -2.12 -12.55
N ALA A 175 43.37 -2.39 -11.34
CA ALA A 175 44.05 -3.64 -11.03
C ALA A 175 43.12 -4.86 -11.14
N LEU A 176 41.87 -4.75 -10.70
CA LEU A 176 40.85 -5.80 -10.83
C LEU A 176 40.50 -6.07 -12.30
N GLU A 177 40.39 -5.03 -13.13
CA GLU A 177 40.16 -5.16 -14.58
C GLU A 177 41.34 -5.83 -15.30
N GLN A 178 42.58 -5.52 -14.90
CA GLN A 178 43.78 -6.18 -15.44
C GLN A 178 43.82 -7.67 -15.06
N MET A 179 43.31 -8.05 -13.88
CA MET A 179 43.15 -9.46 -13.52
C MET A 179 42.05 -10.17 -14.30
N ARG A 180 40.98 -9.45 -14.70
CA ARG A 180 39.88 -10.01 -15.51
C ARG A 180 40.24 -10.23 -16.99
N LYS A 181 41.36 -9.68 -17.49
CA LYS A 181 41.82 -9.82 -18.88
C LYS A 181 43.01 -10.77 -19.01
N LYS A 182 42.78 -12.05 -18.70
CA LYS A 182 43.55 -13.16 -19.29
C LYS A 182 42.58 -14.13 -19.96
N PRO A 183 42.59 -14.27 -21.29
CA PRO A 183 41.92 -15.39 -21.93
C PRO A 183 42.62 -16.68 -21.46
N GLY A 184 41.93 -17.50 -20.66
CA GLY A 184 42.43 -18.82 -20.24
C GLY A 184 42.60 -19.06 -18.73
N SER A 185 42.26 -18.12 -17.83
CA SER A 185 42.26 -18.42 -16.39
C SER A 185 40.95 -19.09 -15.96
N VAL A 186 41.06 -20.36 -15.54
CA VAL A 186 40.00 -21.24 -15.05
C VAL A 186 39.20 -20.56 -13.92
N GLN A 187 37.90 -20.37 -14.12
CA GLN A 187 36.99 -20.02 -13.03
C GLN A 187 36.77 -21.27 -12.18
N ALA A 188 37.12 -21.21 -10.90
CA ALA A 188 36.81 -22.27 -9.96
C ALA A 188 35.29 -22.44 -9.88
N ALA A 189 34.79 -23.59 -10.30
CA ALA A 189 33.38 -23.95 -10.19
C ALA A 189 33.03 -24.16 -8.71
N VAL A 190 32.57 -23.10 -8.04
CA VAL A 190 32.01 -23.20 -6.69
C VAL A 190 30.64 -23.86 -6.81
N LYS A 191 30.60 -25.19 -6.69
CA LYS A 191 29.37 -25.97 -6.52
C LYS A 191 28.86 -25.80 -5.09
N ASN A 192 28.12 -24.74 -4.81
CA ASN A 192 27.29 -24.67 -3.60
C ASN A 192 25.94 -25.32 -3.91
N LYS A 193 25.86 -26.64 -3.72
CA LYS A 193 24.56 -27.33 -3.54
C LYS A 193 24.32 -27.42 -2.03
N PRO A 194 23.22 -26.86 -1.48
CA PRO A 194 22.90 -27.03 -0.06
C PRO A 194 22.61 -28.52 0.23
N PRO A 195 23.08 -29.07 1.37
CA PRO A 195 22.80 -30.44 1.74
C PRO A 195 21.30 -30.61 2.02
N SER A 196 20.80 -31.76 1.57
CA SER A 196 19.40 -32.19 1.58
C SER A 196 18.81 -32.30 2.99
N VAL A 197 17.52 -32.02 3.03
CA VAL A 197 16.54 -32.27 4.11
C VAL A 197 16.77 -33.64 4.78
N LEU A 198 16.80 -33.64 6.11
CA LEU A 198 16.72 -34.85 6.96
C LEU A 198 15.24 -35.27 7.07
N ASP A 199 14.91 -36.45 6.56
CA ASP A 199 13.67 -37.14 6.89
C ASP A 199 13.77 -37.72 8.30
N VAL A 200 12.85 -37.32 9.19
CA VAL A 200 12.68 -37.91 10.52
C VAL A 200 11.69 -39.06 10.39
N ILE A 201 12.13 -40.25 10.79
CA ILE A 201 11.28 -41.45 11.01
C ILE A 201 10.59 -41.32 12.37
#